data_AF-A0A966MM25-F1
#
_entry.id   AF-A0A966MM25-F1
#
_cell.length_a   1.000
_cell.length_b   1.000
_cell.length_c   1.000
_cell.angle_alpha   90.00
_cell.angle_beta   90.00
_cell.angle_gamma   90.00
#
_symmetry.space_group_name_H-M   'P 1'
#
loop_
_entity.id
_entity.type
_entity.pdbx_description
1 polymer ?
#
loop_
_entity_poly.entity_id
_entity_poly.type
_entity_poly.pdbx_seq_one_letter_code
_entity_poly.pdbx_strand_id
1 'polypeptide(L)'
;ISTNACRKFHRDAVTARLICTYRGSATQIGNASNDQDPHIIKQIPSGTPILLRGTLWSEHPYSHLVHRSPPIEGTGENRLLLVIDTAESPHDPI
;
A
#
# COMPACT_ATOMS: atom_id res chain seq x y z
N ILE A 1 -6.94 6.71 11.89
CA ILE A 1 -7.71 5.59 11.27
C ILE A 1 -7.92 4.52 12.34
N SER A 2 -9.16 4.08 12.57
CA SER A 2 -9.53 3.05 13.57
C SER A 2 -10.29 1.86 12.97
N THR A 3 -10.56 1.89 11.66
CA THR A 3 -11.30 0.85 10.92
C THR A 3 -10.36 -0.01 10.07
N ASN A 4 -10.91 -1.06 9.45
CA ASN A 4 -10.17 -1.96 8.55
C ASN A 4 -10.05 -1.46 7.10
N ALA A 5 -9.73 -0.18 6.93
CA ALA A 5 -9.41 0.39 5.61
C ALA A 5 -8.15 -0.28 5.04
N CYS A 6 -8.10 -0.50 3.71
CA CYS A 6 -6.93 -1.06 3.03
C CYS A 6 -6.53 -2.48 3.54
N ARG A 7 -7.48 -3.28 4.09
CA ARG A 7 -7.18 -4.60 4.69
C ARG A 7 -6.83 -5.73 3.74
N LYS A 8 -7.27 -5.64 2.48
CA LYS A 8 -6.99 -6.65 1.44
C LYS A 8 -5.65 -6.33 0.80
N PHE A 9 -4.87 -7.33 0.40
CA PHE A 9 -3.68 -7.07 -0.41
C PHE A 9 -4.08 -6.49 -1.77
N HIS A 10 -3.45 -5.37 -2.16
CA HIS A 10 -3.69 -4.73 -3.44
C HIS A 10 -2.50 -3.87 -3.89
N ARG A 11 -2.64 -3.36 -5.12
CA ARG A 11 -1.91 -2.21 -5.63
C ARG A 11 -2.94 -1.10 -5.88
N ASP A 12 -2.56 0.13 -5.60
CA ASP A 12 -3.42 1.27 -5.86
C ASP A 12 -3.44 1.63 -7.35
N ALA A 13 -4.56 2.18 -7.81
CA ALA A 13 -4.71 2.73 -9.17
C ALA A 13 -4.10 4.14 -9.27
N VAL A 14 -2.79 4.22 -9.03
CA VAL A 14 -1.97 5.44 -9.11
C VAL A 14 -0.67 5.12 -9.85
N THR A 15 0.12 6.13 -10.22
CA THR A 15 1.46 5.90 -10.78
C THR A 15 2.40 5.40 -9.69
N ALA A 16 2.60 6.20 -8.64
CA ALA A 16 3.30 5.75 -7.44
C ALA A 16 2.74 6.39 -6.17
N ARG A 17 2.93 5.71 -5.04
CA ARG A 17 2.47 6.14 -3.72
C ARG A 17 3.58 5.97 -2.70
N LEU A 18 3.89 7.05 -1.98
CA LEU A 18 4.68 6.98 -0.76
C LEU A 18 3.74 6.72 0.42
N ILE A 19 4.09 5.73 1.25
CA ILE A 19 3.36 5.38 2.47
C ILE A 19 4.33 5.43 3.66
N CYS A 20 3.91 6.06 4.75
CA CYS A 20 4.62 6.01 6.03
C CYS A 20 3.64 5.93 7.19
N THR A 21 3.70 4.86 7.98
CA THR A 21 2.90 4.73 9.20
C THR A 21 3.68 5.26 10.40
N TYR A 22 3.23 6.35 11.00
CA TYR A 22 3.89 6.98 12.16
C TYR A 22 3.43 6.42 13.51
N ARG A 23 2.20 5.90 13.58
CA ARG A 23 1.65 5.28 14.79
C ARG A 23 0.73 4.13 14.40
N GLY A 24 0.75 3.06 15.19
CA GLY A 24 -0.03 1.85 14.96
C GLY A 24 0.67 0.82 14.07
N SER A 25 0.01 -0.33 13.88
CA SER A 25 0.43 -1.44 13.04
C SER A 25 0.62 -0.95 11.61
N ALA A 26 1.85 -1.03 11.10
CA ALA A 26 2.25 -0.44 9.83
C ALA A 26 1.88 -1.30 8.61
N THR A 27 2.23 -0.83 7.42
CA THR A 27 1.97 -1.51 6.15
C THR A 27 2.62 -2.90 6.11
N GLN A 28 1.88 -3.87 5.60
CA GLN A 28 2.39 -5.19 5.23
C GLN A 28 2.57 -5.26 3.72
N ILE A 29 3.65 -5.91 3.26
CA ILE A 29 3.94 -6.13 1.85
C ILE A 29 4.20 -7.61 1.59
N GLY A 30 4.02 -8.04 0.33
CA GLY A 30 4.37 -9.37 -0.12
C GLY A 30 4.29 -9.49 -1.64
N ASN A 31 4.86 -10.55 -2.20
CA ASN A 31 4.73 -10.84 -3.61
C ASN A 31 3.53 -11.78 -3.84
N ALA A 32 2.54 -11.30 -4.59
CA ALA A 32 1.35 -12.05 -4.96
C ALA A 32 1.53 -12.71 -6.33
N SER A 33 1.07 -13.95 -6.45
CA SER A 33 1.05 -14.71 -7.70
C SER A 33 -0.39 -15.05 -8.05
N ASN A 34 -0.79 -14.84 -9.31
CA ASN A 34 -2.09 -15.25 -9.85
C ASN A 34 -3.31 -14.84 -8.99
N ASP A 35 -3.37 -13.55 -8.61
CA ASP A 35 -4.44 -12.94 -7.82
C ASP A 35 -4.67 -13.57 -6.42
N GLN A 36 -3.71 -14.35 -5.92
CA GLN A 36 -3.73 -14.88 -4.56
C GLN A 36 -2.99 -13.97 -3.59
N ASP A 37 -3.40 -14.01 -2.32
CA ASP A 37 -2.67 -13.37 -1.24
C ASP A 37 -1.23 -13.91 -1.14
N PRO A 38 -0.24 -13.05 -0.81
CA PRO A 38 1.15 -13.45 -0.70
C PRO A 38 1.37 -14.47 0.42
N HIS A 39 2.14 -15.53 0.15
CA HIS A 39 2.53 -16.51 1.16
C HIS A 39 3.53 -15.94 2.19
N ILE A 40 4.46 -15.10 1.72
CA ILE A 40 5.46 -14.44 2.55
C ILE A 40 5.04 -12.98 2.73
N ILE A 41 4.66 -12.64 3.96
CA ILE A 41 4.22 -11.29 4.34
C ILE A 41 5.33 -10.66 5.19
N LYS A 42 5.78 -9.48 4.77
CA LYS A 42 6.73 -8.65 5.52
C LYS A 42 6.02 -7.45 6.12
N GLN A 43 6.18 -7.28 7.43
CA GLN A 43 5.76 -6.08 8.15
C GLN A 43 6.83 -4.99 7.95
N ILE A 44 6.41 -3.82 7.46
CA ILE A 44 7.28 -2.65 7.43
C ILE A 44 7.33 -2.03 8.84
N PRO A 45 8.52 -1.66 9.35
CA PRO A 45 8.60 -0.94 10.63
C PRO A 45 7.91 0.42 10.57
N SER A 46 7.20 0.80 11.63
CA SER A 46 6.64 2.14 11.76
C SER A 46 7.73 3.21 11.66
N GLY A 47 7.42 4.33 11.02
CA GLY A 47 8.38 5.40 10.71
C GLY A 47 9.24 5.15 9.47
N THR A 48 9.13 3.99 8.82
CA THR A 48 9.83 3.71 7.56
C THR A 48 8.97 4.16 6.37
N PRO A 49 9.39 5.17 5.59
CA PRO A 49 8.72 5.49 4.34
C PRO A 49 9.02 4.42 3.29
N ILE A 50 8.00 4.01 2.55
CA ILE A 50 8.11 3.12 1.38
C ILE A 50 7.51 3.81 0.16
N LEU A 51 8.14 3.65 -1.00
CA LEU A 51 7.60 4.07 -2.29
C LEU A 51 7.14 2.83 -3.06
N LEU A 52 5.87 2.78 -3.43
CA LEU A 52 5.26 1.67 -4.14
C LEU A 52 4.78 2.13 -5.51
N ARG A 53 5.00 1.27 -6.53
CA ARG A 53 4.43 1.47 -7.87
C ARG A 53 2.98 0.99 -7.88
N GLY A 54 2.09 1.83 -8.38
CA GLY A 54 0.68 1.46 -8.58
C GLY A 54 0.43 0.90 -9.98
N THR A 55 -0.84 0.66 -10.31
CA THR A 55 -1.21 0.02 -11.58
C THR A 55 -1.11 0.93 -12.80
N LEU A 56 -0.99 2.25 -12.60
CA LEU A 56 -0.80 3.20 -13.71
C LEU A 56 0.67 3.37 -14.10
N TRP A 57 1.60 2.76 -13.36
CA TRP A 57 3.01 2.78 -13.73
C TRP A 57 3.26 1.91 -14.97
N SER A 58 3.67 2.53 -16.07
CA SER A 58 3.93 1.85 -17.35
C SER A 58 5.23 1.04 -17.32
N GLU A 59 5.21 -0.16 -16.74
CA GLU A 59 6.33 -1.11 -16.77
C GLU A 59 5.86 -2.50 -17.20
N HIS A 60 6.71 -3.19 -17.97
CA HIS A 60 6.57 -4.60 -18.28
C HIS A 60 7.88 -5.35 -17.94
N PRO A 61 7.83 -6.48 -17.20
CA PRO A 61 6.63 -7.07 -16.58
C PRO A 61 6.17 -6.26 -15.35
N TYR A 62 4.87 -6.35 -15.03
CA TYR A 62 4.30 -5.68 -13.86
C TYR A 62 4.93 -6.16 -12.56
N SER A 63 5.02 -5.28 -11.56
CA SER A 63 5.37 -5.68 -10.21
C SER A 63 4.28 -6.57 -9.59
N HIS A 64 4.72 -7.70 -9.02
CA HIS A 64 3.91 -8.59 -8.18
C HIS A 64 3.82 -8.14 -6.72
N LEU A 65 4.47 -7.02 -6.37
CA LEU A 65 4.45 -6.50 -5.02
C LEU A 65 3.08 -5.90 -4.70
N VAL A 66 2.42 -6.44 -3.68
CA VAL A 66 1.16 -5.95 -3.13
C VAL A 66 1.37 -5.46 -1.71
N HIS A 67 0.48 -4.59 -1.25
CA HIS A 67 0.50 -4.08 0.11
C HIS A 67 -0.89 -4.10 0.74
N ARG A 68 -0.92 -4.04 2.07
CA ARG A 68 -2.14 -3.83 2.86
C ARG A 68 -1.82 -3.11 4.16
N SER A 69 -2.85 -2.50 4.74
CA SER A 69 -2.89 -2.19 6.17
C SER A 69 -3.44 -3.40 6.93
N PRO A 70 -2.74 -3.96 7.94
CA PRO A 70 -3.31 -5.04 8.74
C PRO A 70 -4.59 -4.57 9.46
N PRO A 71 -5.56 -5.49 9.70
CA PRO A 71 -6.81 -5.14 10.37
C PRO A 71 -6.56 -4.68 11.81
N ILE A 72 -7.25 -3.60 12.22
CA ILE A 72 -7.13 -2.97 13.54
C ILE A 72 -8.48 -2.69 14.22
N GLU A 73 -9.60 -2.87 13.51
CA GLU A 73 -10.92 -2.66 14.10
C GLU A 73 -11.16 -3.60 15.29
N GLY A 74 -11.74 -3.08 16.37
CA GLY A 74 -11.98 -3.84 17.60
C GLY A 74 -10.73 -4.07 18.48
N THR A 75 -9.54 -3.64 18.06
CA THR A 75 -8.30 -3.80 18.86
C THR A 75 -8.05 -2.64 19.83
N GLY A 76 -8.77 -1.51 19.68
CA GLY A 76 -8.48 -0.26 20.38
C GLY A 76 -7.30 0.54 19.81
N GLU A 77 -6.62 0.01 18.78
CA GLU A 77 -5.52 0.68 18.11
C GLU A 77 -6.01 1.87 17.24
N ASN A 78 -5.18 2.90 17.14
CA ASN A 78 -5.35 3.99 16.19
C ASN A 78 -4.09 4.14 15.33
N ARG A 79 -4.29 4.23 14.01
CA ARG A 79 -3.21 4.42 13.04
C ARG A 79 -3.12 5.88 12.59
N LEU A 80 -1.89 6.41 12.62
CA LEU A 80 -1.50 7.66 11.94
C LEU A 80 -0.65 7.29 10.72
N LEU A 81 -1.16 7.64 9.54
CA LEU A 81 -0.60 7.26 8.24
C LEU A 81 -0.43 8.51 7.38
N LEU A 82 0.74 8.66 6.77
CA LEU A 82 0.98 9.61 5.69
C LEU A 82 0.95 8.85 4.36
N VAL A 83 0.17 9.37 3.42
CA VAL A 83 0.10 8.91 2.04
C VAL A 83 0.36 10.12 1.15
N ILE A 84 1.29 9.97 0.21
CA ILE A 84 1.56 10.97 -0.82
C ILE A 84 1.52 10.26 -2.17
N ASP A 85 0.62 10.70 -3.04
CA ASP A 85 0.54 10.23 -4.42
C ASP A 85 1.34 11.13 -5.35
N THR A 86 1.80 10.56 -6.46
CA THR A 86 2.29 11.35 -7.59
C THR A 86 1.19 12.29 -8.07
N ALA A 87 1.52 13.56 -8.30
CA ALA A 87 0.60 14.49 -8.94
C ALA A 87 0.24 13.97 -10.35
N GLU A 88 -1.04 14.05 -10.69
CA GLU A 88 -1.49 13.82 -12.07
C GLU A 88 -0.85 14.89 -12.97
N SER A 89 -0.22 14.45 -14.08
CA SER A 89 0.22 15.40 -15.09
C SER A 89 -1.02 15.91 -15.83
N PRO A 90 -1.24 17.24 -15.95
CA PRO A 90 -2.41 17.80 -16.62
C PRO A 90 -2.50 17.52 -18.15
N HIS A 91 -1.72 16.58 -18.69
CA HIS A 91 -1.52 16.38 -20.13
C HIS A 91 -1.78 14.98 -20.68
N ASP A 92 -2.28 14.01 -19.90
CA ASP A 92 -2.73 12.73 -20.48
C ASP A 92 -4.23 12.82 -20.84
N PRO A 93 -4.60 12.72 -22.13
CA PRO A 93 -6.00 12.70 -22.52
C PRO A 93 -6.65 11.38 -22.10
N ILE A 94 -7.92 11.47 -21.67
CA ILE A 94 -8.83 10.33 -21.47
C ILE A 94 -9.05 9.58 -22.78
#